data_AF-A0A081AAI6-F1
#
_entry.id   AF-A0A081AAI6-F1
#
_cell.length_a   1.000
_cell.length_b   1.000
_cell.length_c   1.000
_cell.angle_alpha   90.00
_cell.angle_beta   90.00
_cell.angle_gamma   90.00
#
_symmetry.space_group_name_H-M   'P 1'
#
loop_
_entity.id
_entity.type
_entity.pdbx_description
1 polymer ?
#
loop_
_entity_poly.entity_id
_entity_poly.type
_entity_poly.pdbx_seq_one_letter_code
_entity_poly.pdbx_strand_id
1 'polypeptide(L)'
;MRSRDLPPCDVEHLDEILLVLKTSHPTVRSKVLKDLTDKDGAYIVKLLDLFDVCELDADKTVLHKLFDIFYAMLEMCNRGVIEILLNETNFISVVGVFGYNPGLIREMDFRTALEGDGGFQEVIPITDRRVVERVHMNFRIQVIKDNVLSRSLPDGCVLLLEHMANENNFHILSFISETEDYWKSIKDLVSSSDKRVDGLGLLKAIISMARVTKPLDRPQRREPFGARPVFGSFIDDLFSDGELFAAFGTILGSPDSKPMEVALAVDILNMLVVYQGPDRLRSYLASEGKCIPAPASDKERITWTPDSSLFTALLVVFERNEPLRIQLFNLLREIFRVPLGQDDKFLSVFYPNYMHWLLQPLKNNAFVPDESAMFDLQDSIMELLTFCTENHGYRVKYLFGRQPIATYAEKMLRSTNKLFVIHAVKFVRACAVRAEAFFSRFLIQNDLFTPMLANLEIGKPNTGAVGSVILEVLSFIEKTNLTSLVEHIYTKFYETYKAECPLVFEAIRTRHDGNTGSEDVDMSSADANKVQFVRAGSIDDEEELYFEKDTEPTESSPEFTKNGLSEVGTGLDLRSIELILTHWSWCVLRRRFLAKIARDQ
;
A
#
# COMPACT_ATOMS: atom_id res chain seq x y z
N MET A 1 -40.98 -28.18 -33.15
CA MET A 1 -41.41 -27.90 -31.75
C MET A 1 -41.88 -26.46 -31.68
N ARG A 2 -43.10 -26.21 -31.21
CA ARG A 2 -43.68 -24.85 -31.19
C ARG A 2 -42.93 -23.97 -30.19
N SER A 3 -42.63 -22.76 -30.63
CA SER A 3 -42.20 -21.61 -29.84
C SER A 3 -43.11 -21.45 -28.62
N ARG A 4 -42.62 -21.74 -27.40
CA ARG A 4 -43.41 -21.49 -26.18
C ARG A 4 -43.37 -19.98 -25.88
N ASP A 5 -44.52 -19.37 -25.70
CA ASP A 5 -44.65 -17.99 -25.18
C ASP A 5 -44.35 -17.99 -23.67
N LEU A 6 -44.03 -16.83 -23.09
CA LEU A 6 -43.98 -16.71 -21.63
C LEU A 6 -45.38 -16.97 -21.04
N PRO A 7 -45.50 -17.82 -20.01
CA PRO A 7 -46.78 -18.07 -19.35
C PRO A 7 -47.36 -16.81 -18.66
N PRO A 8 -48.65 -16.82 -18.28
CA PRO A 8 -49.24 -15.74 -17.47
C PRO A 8 -48.51 -15.56 -16.13
N CYS A 9 -48.38 -14.30 -15.66
CA CYS A 9 -47.79 -13.98 -14.35
C CYS A 9 -48.81 -14.18 -13.23
N ASP A 10 -49.06 -15.43 -12.83
CA ASP A 10 -49.88 -15.79 -11.67
C ASP A 10 -49.27 -16.96 -10.89
N VAL A 11 -49.82 -17.23 -9.71
CA VAL A 11 -49.30 -18.24 -8.77
C VAL A 11 -49.33 -19.66 -9.36
N GLU A 12 -50.32 -19.97 -10.21
CA GLU A 12 -50.51 -21.30 -10.79
C GLU A 12 -49.44 -21.63 -11.84
N HIS A 13 -48.90 -20.61 -12.52
CA HIS A 13 -47.95 -20.79 -13.62
C HIS A 13 -46.48 -20.58 -13.25
N LEU A 14 -46.13 -20.27 -11.97
CA LEU A 14 -44.75 -19.99 -11.55
C LEU A 14 -43.76 -21.11 -11.93
N ASP A 15 -44.14 -22.37 -11.77
CA ASP A 15 -43.28 -23.51 -12.13
C ASP A 15 -43.05 -23.61 -13.65
N GLU A 16 -44.05 -23.24 -14.46
CA GLU A 16 -43.92 -23.19 -15.91
C GLU A 16 -43.02 -22.03 -16.36
N ILE A 17 -43.15 -20.87 -15.72
CA ILE A 17 -42.28 -19.71 -15.97
C ILE A 17 -40.82 -20.09 -15.69
N LEU A 18 -40.55 -20.68 -14.53
CA LEU A 18 -39.20 -21.12 -14.15
C LEU A 18 -38.63 -22.13 -15.15
N LEU A 19 -39.44 -23.09 -15.59
CA LEU A 19 -39.05 -24.09 -16.59
C LEU A 19 -38.68 -23.46 -17.93
N VAL A 20 -39.44 -22.45 -18.37
CA VAL A 20 -39.18 -21.73 -19.62
C VAL A 20 -37.90 -20.89 -19.52
N LEU A 21 -37.65 -20.23 -18.38
CA LEU A 21 -36.44 -19.44 -18.14
C LEU A 21 -35.16 -20.30 -18.11
N LYS A 22 -35.22 -21.49 -17.50
CA LYS A 22 -34.10 -22.44 -17.41
C LYS A 22 -33.84 -23.25 -18.69
N THR A 23 -34.47 -22.90 -19.82
CA THR A 23 -34.28 -23.62 -21.07
C THR A 23 -32.87 -23.45 -21.65
N SER A 24 -32.25 -24.56 -22.05
CA SER A 24 -30.98 -24.55 -22.80
C SER A 24 -31.18 -24.42 -24.32
N HIS A 25 -32.42 -24.41 -24.81
CA HIS A 25 -32.69 -24.37 -26.26
C HIS A 25 -32.48 -22.95 -26.83
N PRO A 26 -31.52 -22.72 -27.75
CA PRO A 26 -31.12 -21.36 -28.17
C PRO A 26 -32.27 -20.50 -28.71
N THR A 27 -33.15 -21.07 -29.55
CA THR A 27 -34.28 -20.33 -30.14
C THR A 27 -35.33 -19.94 -29.11
N VAL A 28 -35.59 -20.80 -28.12
CA VAL A 28 -36.58 -20.53 -27.08
C VAL A 28 -36.00 -19.49 -26.14
N ARG A 29 -34.74 -19.67 -25.71
CA ARG A 29 -34.02 -18.69 -24.91
C ARG A 29 -33.97 -17.30 -25.55
N SER A 30 -33.67 -17.20 -26.84
CA SER A 30 -33.63 -15.91 -27.55
C SER A 30 -35.00 -15.24 -27.61
N LYS A 31 -36.07 -16.02 -27.76
CA LYS A 31 -37.43 -15.49 -27.71
C LYS A 31 -37.81 -15.03 -26.30
N VAL A 32 -37.55 -15.85 -25.29
CA VAL A 32 -37.78 -15.51 -23.87
C VAL A 32 -37.06 -14.21 -23.51
N LEU A 33 -35.80 -14.05 -23.92
CA LEU A 33 -35.07 -12.80 -23.72
C LEU A 33 -35.76 -11.60 -24.37
N LYS A 34 -36.29 -11.77 -25.59
CA LYS A 34 -37.04 -10.72 -26.28
C LYS A 34 -38.35 -10.39 -25.55
N ASP A 35 -39.06 -11.41 -25.08
CA ASP A 35 -40.34 -11.22 -24.37
C ASP A 35 -40.12 -10.58 -22.99
N LEU A 36 -39.01 -10.90 -22.31
CA LEU A 36 -38.61 -10.26 -21.04
C LEU A 36 -38.21 -8.79 -21.21
N THR A 37 -37.60 -8.42 -22.34
CA THR A 37 -37.16 -7.03 -22.61
C THR A 37 -38.20 -6.21 -23.38
N ASP A 38 -39.28 -6.82 -23.85
CA ASP A 38 -40.35 -6.13 -24.57
C ASP A 38 -41.02 -5.07 -23.67
N LYS A 39 -41.36 -3.93 -24.28
CA LYS A 39 -42.03 -2.80 -23.61
C LYS A 39 -41.38 -2.41 -22.28
N ASP A 40 -40.05 -2.29 -22.29
CA ASP A 40 -39.25 -1.88 -21.12
C ASP A 40 -39.42 -2.79 -19.90
N GLY A 41 -39.59 -4.10 -20.16
CA GLY A 41 -39.70 -5.08 -19.08
C GLY A 41 -41.10 -5.26 -18.51
N ALA A 42 -42.16 -4.98 -19.27
CA ALA A 42 -43.53 -5.07 -18.79
C ALA A 42 -43.88 -6.44 -18.17
N TYR A 43 -43.26 -7.52 -18.64
CA TYR A 43 -43.42 -8.85 -18.04
C TYR A 43 -42.76 -8.95 -16.65
N ILE A 44 -41.56 -8.41 -16.51
CA ILE A 44 -40.82 -8.37 -15.22
C ILE A 44 -41.60 -7.53 -14.21
N VAL A 45 -42.13 -6.38 -14.62
CA VAL A 45 -42.96 -5.52 -13.75
C VAL A 45 -44.20 -6.27 -13.24
N LYS A 46 -44.91 -7.00 -14.10
CA LYS A 46 -46.05 -7.82 -13.66
C LYS A 46 -45.67 -8.91 -12.65
N LEU A 47 -44.48 -9.48 -12.76
CA LEU A 47 -43.98 -10.43 -11.77
C LEU A 47 -43.62 -9.76 -10.44
N LEU A 48 -43.14 -8.52 -10.47
CA LEU A 48 -42.92 -7.70 -9.27
C LEU A 48 -44.26 -7.33 -8.62
N ASP A 49 -45.27 -6.93 -9.40
CA ASP A 49 -46.62 -6.65 -8.89
C ASP A 49 -47.23 -7.90 -8.23
N LEU A 50 -47.06 -9.08 -8.84
CA LEU A 50 -47.48 -10.36 -8.27
C LEU A 50 -46.73 -10.64 -6.97
N PHE A 51 -45.42 -10.40 -6.95
CA PHE A 51 -44.60 -10.57 -5.75
C PHE A 51 -45.12 -9.69 -4.61
N ASP A 52 -45.45 -8.42 -4.85
CA ASP A 52 -45.95 -7.50 -3.82
C ASP A 52 -47.27 -8.01 -3.23
N VAL A 53 -48.16 -8.58 -4.05
CA VAL A 53 -49.41 -9.22 -3.57
C VAL A 53 -49.10 -10.47 -2.73
N CYS A 54 -48.22 -11.36 -3.22
CA CYS A 54 -47.86 -12.59 -2.50
C CYS A 54 -47.11 -12.34 -1.19
N GLU A 55 -46.36 -11.23 -1.10
CA GLU A 55 -45.66 -10.82 0.12
C GLU A 55 -46.64 -10.47 1.23
N LEU A 56 -47.79 -9.84 0.89
CA LEU A 56 -48.87 -9.55 1.84
C LEU A 56 -49.55 -10.82 2.38
N ASP A 57 -49.67 -11.84 1.55
CA ASP A 57 -50.25 -13.14 1.93
C ASP A 57 -49.27 -14.00 2.76
N ALA A 58 -47.99 -13.61 2.83
CA ALA A 58 -46.91 -14.26 3.58
C ALA A 58 -46.70 -15.77 3.25
N ASP A 59 -47.05 -16.22 2.04
CA ASP A 59 -46.79 -17.58 1.58
C ASP A 59 -45.33 -17.74 1.11
N LYS A 60 -44.49 -18.27 2.00
CA LYS A 60 -43.06 -18.50 1.74
C LYS A 60 -42.80 -19.43 0.55
N THR A 61 -43.69 -20.37 0.28
CA THR A 61 -43.49 -21.31 -0.84
C THR A 61 -43.53 -20.56 -2.16
N VAL A 62 -44.48 -19.63 -2.29
CA VAL A 62 -44.64 -18.79 -3.48
C VAL A 62 -43.50 -17.78 -3.59
N LEU A 63 -43.10 -17.17 -2.47
CA LEU A 63 -41.98 -16.21 -2.43
C LEU A 63 -40.64 -16.86 -2.83
N HIS A 64 -40.38 -18.10 -2.39
CA HIS A 64 -39.19 -18.85 -2.83
C HIS A 64 -39.23 -19.18 -4.33
N LYS A 65 -40.40 -19.51 -4.90
CA LYS A 65 -40.53 -19.71 -6.35
C LYS A 65 -40.28 -18.42 -7.13
N LEU A 66 -40.76 -17.29 -6.62
CA LEU A 66 -40.49 -15.97 -7.20
C LEU A 66 -38.99 -15.65 -7.12
N PHE A 67 -38.34 -15.93 -5.99
CA PHE A 67 -36.88 -15.87 -5.89
C PHE A 67 -36.18 -16.68 -6.98
N ASP A 68 -36.56 -17.96 -7.15
CA ASP A 68 -35.95 -18.84 -8.17
C ASP A 68 -36.15 -18.31 -9.60
N ILE A 69 -37.29 -17.69 -9.88
CA ILE A 69 -37.60 -17.05 -11.18
C ILE A 69 -36.67 -15.87 -11.42
N PHE A 70 -36.55 -14.93 -10.48
CA PHE A 70 -35.68 -13.76 -10.62
C PHE A 70 -34.19 -14.15 -10.64
N TYR A 71 -33.82 -15.16 -9.86
CA TYR A 71 -32.47 -15.73 -9.90
C TYR A 71 -32.18 -16.38 -11.25
N ALA A 72 -33.13 -17.12 -11.84
CA ALA A 72 -33.00 -17.68 -13.19
C ALA A 72 -32.85 -16.58 -14.26
N MET A 73 -33.46 -15.39 -14.08
CA MET A 73 -33.24 -14.24 -14.96
C MET A 73 -31.79 -13.73 -14.88
N LEU A 74 -31.17 -13.71 -13.70
CA LEU A 74 -29.73 -13.39 -13.55
C LEU A 74 -28.84 -14.43 -14.23
N GLU A 75 -29.17 -15.72 -14.10
CA GLU A 75 -28.47 -16.82 -14.82
C GLU A 75 -28.53 -16.66 -16.34
N MET A 76 -29.50 -15.90 -16.86
CA MET A 76 -29.55 -15.62 -18.30
C MET A 76 -28.36 -14.76 -18.79
N CYS A 77 -27.64 -14.09 -17.89
CA CYS A 77 -26.44 -13.29 -18.19
C CYS A 77 -26.67 -12.35 -19.39
N ASN A 78 -27.84 -11.71 -19.46
CA ASN A 78 -28.21 -10.84 -20.56
C ASN A 78 -28.27 -9.38 -20.09
N ARG A 79 -27.53 -8.50 -20.78
CA ARG A 79 -27.43 -7.08 -20.45
C ARG A 79 -28.78 -6.39 -20.32
N GLY A 80 -29.68 -6.54 -21.30
CA GLY A 80 -30.97 -5.84 -21.30
C GLY A 80 -31.87 -6.27 -20.13
N VAL A 81 -31.86 -7.56 -19.78
CA VAL A 81 -32.58 -8.06 -18.60
C VAL A 81 -32.00 -7.47 -17.32
N ILE A 82 -30.66 -7.45 -17.17
CA ILE A 82 -29.99 -6.86 -16.01
C ILE A 82 -30.29 -5.36 -15.89
N GLU A 83 -30.25 -4.61 -17.00
CA GLU A 83 -30.57 -3.19 -17.03
C GLU A 83 -32.01 -2.92 -16.55
N ILE A 84 -32.98 -3.75 -16.95
CA ILE A 84 -34.37 -3.65 -16.48
C ILE A 84 -34.50 -4.02 -15.00
N LEU A 85 -33.86 -5.10 -14.56
CA LEU A 85 -33.89 -5.52 -13.15
C LEU A 85 -33.30 -4.46 -12.22
N LEU A 86 -32.24 -3.78 -12.66
CA LEU A 86 -31.49 -2.79 -11.88
C LEU A 86 -31.84 -1.34 -12.24
N ASN A 87 -32.93 -1.10 -12.97
CA ASN A 87 -33.38 0.26 -13.23
C ASN A 87 -33.94 0.94 -11.97
N GLU A 88 -34.22 2.23 -12.04
CA GLU A 88 -34.64 3.00 -10.87
C GLU A 88 -35.98 2.55 -10.28
N THR A 89 -36.91 2.11 -11.13
CA THR A 89 -38.26 1.72 -10.72
C THR A 89 -38.32 0.33 -10.10
N ASN A 90 -37.50 -0.60 -10.60
CA ASN A 90 -37.61 -2.03 -10.25
C ASN A 90 -36.64 -2.43 -9.14
N PHE A 91 -35.53 -1.73 -8.97
CA PHE A 91 -34.41 -2.16 -8.13
C PHE A 91 -34.80 -2.50 -6.68
N ILE A 92 -35.63 -1.67 -6.04
CA ILE A 92 -36.06 -1.89 -4.64
C ILE A 92 -36.92 -3.15 -4.52
N SER A 93 -37.88 -3.35 -5.43
CA SER A 93 -38.72 -4.56 -5.44
C SER A 93 -37.89 -5.81 -5.73
N VAL A 94 -36.96 -5.75 -6.71
CA VAL A 94 -36.03 -6.84 -7.05
C VAL A 94 -35.14 -7.24 -5.87
N VAL A 95 -34.59 -6.26 -5.16
CA VAL A 95 -33.76 -6.53 -3.97
C VAL A 95 -34.58 -7.20 -2.86
N GLY A 96 -35.85 -6.83 -2.70
CA GLY A 96 -36.71 -7.51 -1.73
C GLY A 96 -37.13 -8.92 -2.16
N VAL A 97 -37.30 -9.21 -3.46
CA VAL A 97 -37.42 -10.61 -3.95
C VAL A 97 -36.20 -11.43 -3.48
N PHE A 98 -35.00 -10.89 -3.62
CA PHE A 98 -33.77 -11.57 -3.16
C PHE A 98 -33.62 -11.66 -1.63
N GLY A 99 -34.40 -10.89 -0.86
CA GLY A 99 -34.51 -11.02 0.60
C GLY A 99 -35.08 -12.38 1.05
N TYR A 100 -35.83 -13.04 0.16
CA TYR A 100 -36.41 -14.38 0.36
C TYR A 100 -35.53 -15.52 -0.16
N ASN A 101 -34.23 -15.28 -0.36
CA ASN A 101 -33.28 -16.32 -0.75
C ASN A 101 -33.28 -17.48 0.27
N PRO A 102 -33.66 -18.72 -0.12
CA PRO A 102 -33.70 -19.87 0.78
C PRO A 102 -32.33 -20.27 1.35
N GLY A 103 -31.23 -19.80 0.73
CA GLY A 103 -29.86 -20.05 1.18
C GLY A 103 -29.39 -19.14 2.32
N LEU A 104 -30.17 -18.14 2.74
CA LEU A 104 -29.83 -17.26 3.85
C LEU A 104 -30.14 -17.92 5.21
N ILE A 105 -29.30 -17.65 6.22
CA ILE A 105 -29.55 -18.10 7.61
C ILE A 105 -30.83 -17.45 8.17
N ARG A 106 -31.08 -16.19 7.78
CA ARG A 106 -32.28 -15.42 8.11
C ARG A 106 -32.71 -14.61 6.90
N GLU A 107 -34.01 -14.48 6.70
CA GLU A 107 -34.58 -13.52 5.74
C GLU A 107 -34.07 -12.11 6.05
N MET A 108 -33.72 -11.38 4.99
CA MET A 108 -33.10 -10.06 5.07
C MET A 108 -34.01 -9.01 4.44
N ASP A 109 -34.39 -8.01 5.23
CA ASP A 109 -35.07 -6.82 4.71
C ASP A 109 -34.04 -5.81 4.18
N PHE A 110 -33.64 -6.04 2.94
CA PHE A 110 -32.74 -5.16 2.22
C PHE A 110 -33.39 -3.83 1.83
N ARG A 111 -34.73 -3.77 1.66
CA ARG A 111 -35.45 -2.54 1.25
C ARG A 111 -35.31 -1.45 2.30
N THR A 112 -35.70 -1.73 3.54
CA THR A 112 -35.58 -0.78 4.65
C THR A 112 -34.13 -0.37 4.90
N ALA A 113 -33.17 -1.25 4.59
CA ALA A 113 -31.76 -0.94 4.72
C ALA A 113 -31.24 0.02 3.62
N LEU A 114 -31.86 0.00 2.43
CA LEU A 114 -31.56 0.89 1.30
C LEU A 114 -32.38 2.18 1.31
N GLU A 115 -33.58 2.18 1.88
CA GLU A 115 -34.50 3.33 1.98
C GLU A 115 -34.13 4.34 3.08
N GLY A 116 -33.00 4.15 3.78
CA GLY A 116 -32.60 5.00 4.90
C GLY A 116 -32.38 6.48 4.56
N ASP A 117 -32.46 7.34 5.58
CA ASP A 117 -32.30 8.79 5.45
C ASP A 117 -30.90 9.19 4.96
N GLY A 118 -30.82 9.67 3.72
CA GLY A 118 -29.61 10.28 3.16
C GLY A 118 -29.34 9.91 1.70
N GLY A 119 -30.34 10.09 0.83
CA GLY A 119 -30.26 9.77 -0.61
C GLY A 119 -29.03 10.34 -1.32
N PHE A 120 -28.86 10.01 -2.61
CA PHE A 120 -27.66 10.33 -3.38
C PHE A 120 -27.18 11.79 -3.17
N GLN A 121 -25.99 11.94 -2.59
CA GLN A 121 -25.38 13.25 -2.33
C GLN A 121 -24.26 13.50 -3.34
N GLU A 122 -24.45 14.51 -4.17
CA GLU A 122 -23.43 14.99 -5.09
C GLU A 122 -22.54 16.01 -4.37
N VAL A 123 -21.26 15.67 -4.22
CA VAL A 123 -20.28 16.61 -3.62
C VAL A 123 -19.88 17.70 -4.62
N ILE A 124 -19.85 17.34 -5.91
CA ILE A 124 -19.85 18.30 -7.01
C ILE A 124 -21.00 17.90 -7.95
N PRO A 125 -21.90 18.83 -8.30
CA PRO A 125 -23.00 18.55 -9.22
C PRO A 125 -22.53 18.00 -10.57
N ILE A 126 -23.16 16.92 -11.03
CA ILE A 126 -22.93 16.33 -12.35
C ILE A 126 -24.00 16.85 -13.31
N THR A 127 -23.58 17.63 -14.31
CA THR A 127 -24.51 18.28 -15.26
C THR A 127 -25.13 17.31 -16.26
N ASP A 128 -24.43 16.22 -16.61
CA ASP A 128 -24.94 15.19 -17.52
C ASP A 128 -25.73 14.11 -16.77
N ARG A 129 -27.06 14.10 -16.97
CA ARG A 129 -27.97 13.11 -16.39
C ARG A 129 -27.60 11.68 -16.76
N ARG A 130 -27.02 11.45 -17.95
CA ARG A 130 -26.57 10.12 -18.39
C ARG A 130 -25.39 9.61 -17.59
N VAL A 131 -24.56 10.51 -17.06
CA VAL A 131 -23.45 10.16 -16.16
C VAL A 131 -24.01 9.83 -14.78
N VAL A 132 -24.98 10.62 -14.30
CA VAL A 132 -25.70 10.34 -13.03
C VAL A 132 -26.37 8.96 -13.06
N GLU A 133 -27.05 8.61 -14.15
CA GLU A 133 -27.66 7.29 -14.34
C GLU A 133 -26.64 6.15 -14.26
N ARG A 134 -25.43 6.34 -14.81
CA ARG A 134 -24.32 5.38 -14.72
C ARG A 134 -23.77 5.25 -13.30
N VAL A 135 -23.68 6.36 -12.57
CA VAL A 135 -23.29 6.34 -11.15
C VAL A 135 -24.30 5.51 -10.34
N HIS A 136 -25.59 5.74 -10.55
CA HIS A 136 -26.65 4.96 -9.90
C HIS A 136 -26.63 3.48 -10.30
N MET A 137 -26.43 3.18 -11.60
CA MET A 137 -26.32 1.81 -12.07
C MET A 137 -25.15 1.09 -11.40
N ASN A 138 -23.98 1.73 -11.27
CA ASN A 138 -22.83 1.14 -10.57
C ASN A 138 -23.09 0.89 -9.09
N PHE A 139 -23.80 1.81 -8.42
CA PHE A 139 -24.23 1.58 -7.04
C PHE A 139 -25.12 0.34 -6.93
N ARG A 140 -26.11 0.18 -7.82
CA ARG A 140 -27.03 -0.97 -7.82
C ARG A 140 -26.31 -2.28 -8.14
N ILE A 141 -25.41 -2.26 -9.13
CA ILE A 141 -24.53 -3.40 -9.45
C ILE A 141 -23.73 -3.81 -8.21
N GLN A 142 -23.13 -2.85 -7.51
CA GLN A 142 -22.35 -3.12 -6.31
C GLN A 142 -23.22 -3.72 -5.19
N VAL A 143 -24.40 -3.17 -4.94
CA VAL A 143 -25.33 -3.70 -3.93
C VAL A 143 -25.71 -5.15 -4.23
N ILE A 144 -26.05 -5.46 -5.48
CA ILE A 144 -26.37 -6.84 -5.86
C ILE A 144 -25.17 -7.77 -5.70
N LYS A 145 -24.00 -7.33 -6.19
CA LYS A 145 -22.79 -8.16 -6.23
C LYS A 145 -22.17 -8.40 -4.86
N ASP A 146 -22.01 -7.35 -4.07
CA ASP A 146 -21.22 -7.40 -2.84
C ASP A 146 -22.08 -7.60 -1.59
N ASN A 147 -23.38 -7.28 -1.64
CA ASN A 147 -24.25 -7.25 -0.46
C ASN A 147 -25.42 -8.22 -0.50
N VAL A 148 -26.24 -8.19 -1.56
CA VAL A 148 -27.50 -8.96 -1.63
C VAL A 148 -27.23 -10.41 -2.02
N LEU A 149 -26.44 -10.63 -3.08
CA LEU A 149 -26.14 -11.96 -3.63
C LEU A 149 -24.64 -12.29 -3.54
N SER A 150 -23.97 -11.75 -2.52
CA SER A 150 -22.55 -12.00 -2.27
C SER A 150 -22.28 -13.50 -2.19
N ARG A 151 -21.36 -14.00 -3.03
CA ARG A 151 -21.02 -15.44 -3.18
C ARG A 151 -22.12 -16.34 -3.75
N SER A 152 -23.32 -15.81 -3.99
CA SER A 152 -24.44 -16.55 -4.60
C SER A 152 -24.67 -16.19 -6.06
N LEU A 153 -24.07 -15.13 -6.60
CA LEU A 153 -24.23 -14.78 -8.00
C LEU A 153 -23.60 -15.82 -8.94
N PRO A 154 -24.26 -16.15 -10.08
CA PRO A 154 -23.65 -16.96 -11.13
C PRO A 154 -22.39 -16.29 -11.71
N ASP A 155 -21.33 -17.06 -11.98
CA ASP A 155 -20.05 -16.55 -12.50
C ASP A 155 -20.21 -15.69 -13.77
N GLY A 156 -21.07 -16.13 -14.70
CA GLY A 156 -21.36 -15.37 -15.93
C GLY A 156 -22.02 -14.01 -15.66
N CYS A 157 -22.85 -13.93 -14.61
CA CYS A 157 -23.49 -12.69 -14.19
C CYS A 157 -22.47 -11.78 -13.50
N VAL A 158 -21.59 -12.31 -12.65
CA VAL A 158 -20.49 -11.54 -12.04
C VAL A 158 -19.63 -10.88 -13.12
N LEU A 159 -19.23 -11.63 -14.15
CA LEU A 159 -18.44 -11.11 -15.26
C LEU A 159 -19.18 -10.02 -16.06
N LEU A 160 -20.49 -10.20 -16.31
CA LEU A 160 -21.30 -9.20 -16.99
C LEU A 160 -21.43 -7.92 -16.16
N LEU A 161 -21.71 -8.04 -14.87
CA LEU A 161 -21.82 -6.91 -13.95
C LEU A 161 -20.50 -6.15 -13.82
N GLU A 162 -19.36 -6.86 -13.77
CA GLU A 162 -18.03 -6.24 -13.78
C GLU A 162 -17.75 -5.49 -15.09
N HIS A 163 -18.16 -6.05 -16.22
CA HIS A 163 -18.03 -5.38 -17.51
C HIS A 163 -18.88 -4.11 -17.58
N MET A 164 -20.17 -4.19 -17.21
CA MET A 164 -21.07 -3.03 -17.14
C MET A 164 -20.53 -1.96 -16.19
N ALA A 165 -20.03 -2.36 -15.01
CA ALA A 165 -19.43 -1.44 -14.05
C ALA A 165 -18.19 -0.73 -14.62
N ASN A 166 -17.34 -1.46 -15.35
CA ASN A 166 -16.17 -0.92 -16.01
C ASN A 166 -16.55 0.09 -17.12
N GLU A 167 -17.55 -0.22 -17.94
CA GLU A 167 -18.04 0.71 -18.97
C GLU A 167 -18.58 2.01 -18.34
N ASN A 168 -19.37 1.88 -17.28
CA ASN A 168 -19.89 3.03 -16.55
C ASN A 168 -18.76 3.86 -15.95
N ASN A 169 -17.77 3.22 -15.32
CA ASN A 169 -16.58 3.90 -14.78
C ASN A 169 -15.83 4.67 -15.88
N PHE A 170 -15.65 4.05 -17.05
CA PHE A 170 -14.99 4.69 -18.19
C PHE A 170 -15.72 5.99 -18.59
N HIS A 171 -17.04 5.93 -18.77
CA HIS A 171 -17.82 7.12 -19.12
C HIS A 171 -17.84 8.19 -18.02
N ILE A 172 -17.90 7.80 -16.75
CA ILE A 172 -17.83 8.72 -15.61
C ILE A 172 -16.48 9.45 -15.60
N LEU A 173 -15.38 8.69 -15.74
CA LEU A 173 -14.04 9.28 -15.77
C LEU A 173 -13.80 10.13 -17.01
N SER A 174 -14.33 9.74 -18.17
CA SER A 174 -14.27 10.59 -19.38
C SER A 174 -14.94 11.92 -19.14
N PHE A 175 -16.17 11.93 -18.61
CA PHE A 175 -16.87 13.18 -18.26
C PHE A 175 -16.05 14.04 -17.29
N ILE A 176 -15.54 13.44 -16.21
CA ILE A 176 -14.70 14.15 -15.24
C ILE A 176 -13.49 14.71 -15.97
N SER A 177 -12.77 13.91 -16.76
CA SER A 177 -11.54 14.31 -17.44
C SER A 177 -11.73 15.37 -18.54
N GLU A 178 -12.94 15.55 -19.05
CA GLU A 178 -13.25 16.53 -20.09
C GLU A 178 -13.85 17.82 -19.50
N THR A 179 -14.19 17.84 -18.20
CA THR A 179 -14.87 18.96 -17.53
C THR A 179 -13.90 19.73 -16.62
N GLU A 180 -13.29 20.80 -17.15
CA GLU A 180 -12.29 21.61 -16.44
C GLU A 180 -12.80 22.20 -15.10
N ASP A 181 -14.04 22.70 -15.07
CA ASP A 181 -14.66 23.28 -13.87
C ASP A 181 -14.85 22.25 -12.75
N TYR A 182 -14.98 20.97 -13.10
CA TYR A 182 -15.06 19.88 -12.13
C TYR A 182 -13.73 19.72 -11.40
N TRP A 183 -12.59 19.85 -12.09
CA TRP A 183 -11.27 19.73 -11.48
C TRP A 183 -10.96 20.88 -10.55
N LYS A 184 -11.29 22.11 -10.96
CA LYS A 184 -11.17 23.30 -10.11
C LYS A 184 -11.98 23.14 -8.83
N SER A 185 -13.22 22.67 -8.97
CA SER A 185 -14.09 22.39 -7.83
C SER A 185 -13.51 21.31 -6.88
N ILE A 186 -12.83 20.27 -7.40
CA ILE A 186 -12.10 19.30 -6.54
C ILE A 186 -11.01 19.99 -5.73
N LYS A 187 -10.19 20.83 -6.37
CA LYS A 187 -9.08 21.55 -5.71
C LYS A 187 -9.59 22.51 -4.64
N ASP A 188 -10.67 23.22 -4.93
CA ASP A 188 -11.33 24.13 -4.00
C ASP A 188 -11.88 23.38 -2.78
N LEU A 189 -12.52 22.22 -2.98
CA LEU A 189 -13.02 21.39 -1.88
C LEU A 189 -11.91 20.85 -1.00
N VAL A 190 -10.79 20.38 -1.57
CA VAL A 190 -9.62 19.90 -0.80
C VAL A 190 -8.98 21.04 0.00
N SER A 191 -9.01 22.26 -0.53
CA SER A 191 -8.42 23.44 0.13
C SER A 191 -9.35 24.01 1.22
N SER A 192 -10.67 23.87 1.07
CA SER A 192 -11.68 24.33 2.03
C SER A 192 -11.61 23.59 3.37
N SER A 193 -11.61 24.29 4.51
CA SER A 193 -11.64 23.68 5.85
C SER A 193 -12.93 22.90 6.14
N ASP A 194 -14.06 23.38 5.61
CA ASP A 194 -15.39 22.88 5.99
C ASP A 194 -15.77 21.65 5.17
N LYS A 195 -15.39 21.65 3.88
CA LYS A 195 -15.71 20.58 2.92
C LYS A 195 -14.53 19.66 2.60
N ARG A 196 -13.39 19.84 3.31
CA ARG A 196 -12.15 19.10 3.06
C ARG A 196 -12.34 17.60 2.98
N VAL A 197 -13.06 17.04 3.94
CA VAL A 197 -13.24 15.59 4.07
C VAL A 197 -13.97 15.03 2.85
N ASP A 198 -14.98 15.76 2.36
CA ASP A 198 -15.74 15.38 1.17
C ASP A 198 -14.87 15.51 -0.09
N GLY A 199 -14.08 16.59 -0.21
CA GLY A 199 -13.12 16.78 -1.29
C GLY A 199 -12.01 15.73 -1.34
N LEU A 200 -11.43 15.36 -0.19
CA LEU A 200 -10.44 14.29 -0.09
C LEU A 200 -11.08 12.93 -0.40
N GLY A 201 -12.31 12.68 0.07
CA GLY A 201 -13.08 11.48 -0.24
C GLY A 201 -13.35 11.33 -1.74
N LEU A 202 -13.76 12.42 -2.39
CA LEU A 202 -13.94 12.54 -3.84
C LEU A 202 -12.67 12.21 -4.60
N LEU A 203 -11.56 12.88 -4.25
CA LEU A 203 -10.27 12.71 -4.92
C LEU A 203 -9.75 11.28 -4.77
N LYS A 204 -9.78 10.73 -3.54
CA LYS A 204 -9.42 9.34 -3.26
C LYS A 204 -10.25 8.37 -4.08
N ALA A 205 -11.57 8.60 -4.14
CA ALA A 205 -12.44 7.82 -4.99
C ALA A 205 -11.92 7.92 -6.43
N ILE A 206 -11.94 9.09 -7.07
CA ILE A 206 -11.56 9.26 -8.49
C ILE A 206 -10.28 8.50 -8.85
N ILE A 207 -9.22 8.65 -8.06
CA ILE A 207 -7.94 7.94 -8.26
C ILE A 207 -8.14 6.41 -8.20
N SER A 208 -8.90 5.91 -7.24
CA SER A 208 -9.23 4.48 -7.12
C SER A 208 -10.06 3.94 -8.30
N MET A 209 -11.01 4.70 -8.86
CA MET A 209 -11.76 4.25 -10.05
C MET A 209 -10.89 4.27 -11.28
N ALA A 210 -10.10 5.33 -11.48
CA ALA A 210 -9.12 5.39 -12.56
C ALA A 210 -8.15 4.20 -12.51
N ARG A 211 -7.80 3.73 -11.30
CA ARG A 211 -6.96 2.54 -11.11
C ARG A 211 -7.56 1.24 -11.61
N VAL A 212 -8.85 1.01 -11.40
CA VAL A 212 -9.49 -0.27 -11.74
C VAL A 212 -10.14 -0.27 -13.12
N THR A 213 -10.30 0.90 -13.74
CA THR A 213 -10.97 1.04 -15.04
C THR A 213 -10.07 0.61 -16.19
N LYS A 214 -10.61 -0.28 -17.03
CA LYS A 214 -9.99 -0.85 -18.22
C LYS A 214 -10.56 -0.21 -19.49
N PRO A 215 -9.80 -0.17 -20.60
CA PRO A 215 -10.28 0.40 -21.86
C PRO A 215 -11.38 -0.46 -22.49
N LEU A 216 -12.32 0.18 -23.20
CA LEU A 216 -13.48 -0.48 -23.80
C LEU A 216 -13.12 -1.42 -24.97
N ASP A 217 -12.17 -1.03 -25.82
CA ASP A 217 -11.92 -1.67 -27.13
C ASP A 217 -10.82 -2.75 -27.15
N ARG A 218 -10.34 -3.24 -26.00
CA ARG A 218 -9.29 -4.26 -25.98
C ARG A 218 -9.81 -5.63 -25.57
N PRO A 219 -9.77 -6.66 -26.46
CA PRO A 219 -9.89 -8.05 -26.01
C PRO A 219 -8.77 -8.29 -24.98
N GLN A 220 -9.02 -9.15 -24.00
CA GLN A 220 -8.15 -9.54 -22.88
C GLN A 220 -6.76 -10.05 -23.34
N ARG A 221 -5.95 -9.24 -24.03
CA ARG A 221 -4.51 -9.42 -24.04
C ARG A 221 -4.06 -9.07 -22.63
N ARG A 222 -3.23 -9.94 -22.05
CA ARG A 222 -2.47 -9.61 -20.85
C ARG A 222 -1.79 -8.28 -21.12
N GLU A 223 -2.26 -7.22 -20.45
CA GLU A 223 -1.53 -5.97 -20.45
C GLU A 223 -0.12 -6.27 -19.93
N PRO A 224 0.93 -5.71 -20.55
CA PRO A 224 2.26 -5.79 -19.98
C PRO A 224 2.20 -5.42 -18.50
N PHE A 225 2.89 -6.18 -17.65
CA PHE A 225 3.00 -5.84 -16.24
C PHE A 225 3.52 -4.39 -16.13
N GLY A 226 2.77 -3.50 -15.49
CA GLY A 226 3.10 -2.08 -15.40
C GLY A 226 2.62 -1.21 -16.57
N ALA A 227 1.68 -1.66 -17.41
CA ALA A 227 1.05 -0.81 -18.41
C ALA A 227 0.40 0.41 -17.76
N ARG A 228 0.59 1.59 -18.38
CA ARG A 228 -0.02 2.82 -17.87
C ARG A 228 -1.55 2.67 -17.90
N PRO A 229 -2.23 3.07 -16.82
CA PRO A 229 -3.67 3.06 -16.77
C PRO A 229 -4.30 3.99 -17.79
N VAL A 230 -5.53 3.67 -18.21
CA VAL A 230 -6.28 4.43 -19.22
C VAL A 230 -6.40 5.91 -18.87
N PHE A 231 -6.65 6.22 -17.59
CA PHE A 231 -6.80 7.58 -17.09
C PHE A 231 -5.56 8.06 -16.32
N GLY A 232 -4.39 7.47 -16.59
CA GLY A 232 -3.13 7.88 -15.97
C GLY A 232 -2.75 9.33 -16.29
N SER A 233 -2.94 9.75 -17.55
CA SER A 233 -2.69 11.14 -17.98
C SER A 233 -3.63 12.14 -17.30
N PHE A 234 -4.89 11.75 -17.07
CA PHE A 234 -5.84 12.60 -16.36
C PHE A 234 -5.38 12.86 -14.91
N ILE A 235 -4.94 11.82 -14.18
CA ILE A 235 -4.39 12.02 -12.84
C ILE A 235 -3.11 12.86 -12.90
N ASP A 236 -2.27 12.64 -13.92
CA ASP A 236 -1.10 13.47 -14.17
C ASP A 236 -1.46 14.96 -14.34
N ASP A 237 -2.51 15.28 -15.08
CA ASP A 237 -2.96 16.66 -15.31
C ASP A 237 -3.54 17.27 -14.02
N LEU A 238 -4.29 16.48 -13.24
CA LEU A 238 -4.89 16.92 -11.97
C LEU A 238 -3.84 17.40 -10.94
N PHE A 239 -2.65 16.79 -10.95
CA PHE A 239 -1.53 17.12 -10.06
C PHE A 239 -0.43 17.96 -10.75
N SER A 240 -0.67 18.49 -11.95
CA SER A 240 0.38 19.14 -12.77
C SER A 240 0.85 20.50 -12.24
N ASP A 241 -0.05 21.29 -11.67
CA ASP A 241 0.24 22.64 -11.13
C ASP A 241 0.75 22.64 -9.68
N GLY A 242 0.73 21.48 -9.01
CA GLY A 242 1.20 21.34 -7.64
C GLY A 242 0.25 21.88 -6.57
N GLU A 243 -0.93 22.42 -6.93
CA GLU A 243 -1.87 22.99 -5.95
C GLU A 243 -2.37 21.95 -4.96
N LEU A 244 -2.67 20.74 -5.43
CA LEU A 244 -3.07 19.62 -4.56
C LEU A 244 -1.94 19.19 -3.62
N PHE A 245 -0.70 19.19 -4.08
CA PHE A 245 0.44 18.88 -3.22
C PHE A 245 0.67 19.97 -2.16
N ALA A 246 0.48 21.25 -2.51
CA ALA A 246 0.53 22.35 -1.56
C ALA A 246 -0.60 22.25 -0.52
N ALA A 247 -1.82 21.90 -0.95
CA ALA A 247 -2.94 21.63 -0.07
C ALA A 247 -2.62 20.46 0.88
N PHE A 248 -2.05 19.36 0.38
CA PHE A 248 -1.59 18.26 1.24
C PHE A 248 -0.53 18.68 2.24
N GLY A 249 0.41 19.57 1.87
CA GLY A 249 1.39 20.11 2.81
C GLY A 249 0.70 20.82 3.99
N THR A 250 -0.33 21.62 3.70
CA THR A 250 -1.14 22.30 4.72
C THR A 250 -1.94 21.31 5.56
N ILE A 251 -2.56 20.31 4.93
CA ILE A 251 -3.40 19.31 5.62
C ILE A 251 -2.56 18.45 6.55
N LEU A 252 -1.40 17.97 6.10
CA LEU A 252 -0.51 17.11 6.88
C LEU A 252 0.21 17.88 8.00
N GLY A 253 0.58 19.14 7.74
CA GLY A 253 1.41 19.92 8.65
C GLY A 253 0.63 20.72 9.70
N SER A 254 -0.60 21.16 9.38
CA SER A 254 -1.38 22.01 10.27
C SER A 254 -1.87 21.25 11.51
N PRO A 255 -1.72 21.82 12.73
CA PRO A 255 -2.26 21.22 13.94
C PRO A 255 -3.80 21.22 13.98
N ASP A 256 -4.45 22.07 13.18
CA ASP A 256 -5.91 22.18 13.14
C ASP A 256 -6.58 21.14 12.24
N SER A 257 -5.79 20.40 11.44
CA SER A 257 -6.31 19.36 10.56
C SER A 257 -6.86 18.19 11.34
N LYS A 258 -8.02 17.68 10.93
CA LYS A 258 -8.64 16.54 11.60
C LYS A 258 -7.84 15.26 11.32
N PRO A 259 -7.74 14.30 12.25
CA PRO A 259 -7.01 13.04 12.02
C PRO A 259 -7.47 12.28 10.77
N MET A 260 -8.77 12.34 10.46
CA MET A 260 -9.34 11.74 9.24
C MET A 260 -8.85 12.43 7.95
N GLU A 261 -8.65 13.75 7.96
CA GLU A 261 -8.12 14.50 6.81
C GLU A 261 -6.66 14.12 6.55
N VAL A 262 -5.85 14.03 7.62
CA VAL A 262 -4.46 13.59 7.55
C VAL A 262 -4.36 12.16 7.00
N ALA A 263 -5.17 11.24 7.52
CA ALA A 263 -5.20 9.86 7.04
C ALA A 263 -5.58 9.76 5.56
N LEU A 264 -6.61 10.50 5.11
CA LEU A 264 -7.01 10.52 3.70
C LEU A 264 -5.91 11.11 2.80
N ALA A 265 -5.22 12.17 3.22
CA ALA A 265 -4.13 12.75 2.45
C ALA A 265 -2.94 11.77 2.31
N VAL A 266 -2.57 11.08 3.39
CA VAL A 266 -1.52 10.03 3.35
C VAL A 266 -1.94 8.87 2.45
N ASP A 267 -3.19 8.42 2.54
CA ASP A 267 -3.73 7.37 1.67
C ASP A 267 -3.62 7.78 0.19
N ILE A 268 -4.03 9.01 -0.16
CA ILE A 268 -3.98 9.54 -1.53
C ILE A 268 -2.55 9.58 -2.06
N LEU A 269 -1.59 10.09 -1.27
CA LEU A 269 -0.19 10.11 -1.66
C LEU A 269 0.38 8.70 -1.86
N ASN A 270 0.04 7.75 -0.99
CA ASN A 270 0.43 6.35 -1.16
C ASN A 270 -0.18 5.74 -2.44
N MET A 271 -1.47 5.93 -2.67
CA MET A 271 -2.12 5.44 -3.90
C MET A 271 -1.46 6.04 -5.14
N LEU A 272 -1.14 7.33 -5.13
CA LEU A 272 -0.47 8.01 -6.23
C LEU A 272 0.88 7.37 -6.53
N VAL A 273 1.73 7.20 -5.51
CA VAL A 273 3.08 6.62 -5.68
C VAL A 273 3.03 5.15 -6.09
N VAL A 274 2.17 4.34 -5.47
CA VAL A 274 2.01 2.92 -5.81
C VAL A 274 1.52 2.72 -7.24
N TYR A 275 0.71 3.65 -7.75
CA TYR A 275 0.01 3.50 -9.02
C TYR A 275 0.70 4.20 -10.21
N GLN A 276 1.17 5.43 -10.02
CA GLN A 276 1.85 6.21 -11.07
C GLN A 276 3.37 6.17 -10.96
N GLY A 277 3.91 5.65 -9.85
CA GLY A 277 5.31 5.74 -9.51
C GLY A 277 5.65 7.00 -8.70
N PRO A 278 6.85 7.07 -8.11
CA PRO A 278 7.25 8.14 -7.20
C PRO A 278 7.68 9.44 -7.91
N ASP A 279 7.93 9.41 -9.23
CA ASP A 279 8.68 10.47 -9.93
C ASP A 279 8.01 11.84 -9.88
N ARG A 280 6.67 11.90 -9.96
CA ARG A 280 5.91 13.14 -9.89
C ARG A 280 6.01 13.78 -8.51
N LEU A 281 5.75 12.99 -7.46
CA LEU A 281 5.88 13.46 -6.09
C LEU A 281 7.33 13.87 -5.82
N ARG A 282 8.30 13.05 -6.22
CA ARG A 282 9.74 13.35 -6.10
C ARG A 282 10.11 14.67 -6.78
N SER A 283 9.62 14.92 -7.99
CA SER A 283 9.86 16.16 -8.73
C SER A 283 9.25 17.38 -8.05
N TYR A 284 8.05 17.25 -7.48
CA TYR A 284 7.42 18.30 -6.69
C TYR A 284 8.22 18.61 -5.42
N LEU A 285 8.60 17.58 -4.63
CA LEU A 285 9.42 17.75 -3.42
C LEU A 285 10.79 18.36 -3.72
N ALA A 286 11.36 18.11 -4.91
CA ALA A 286 12.60 18.71 -5.35
C ALA A 286 12.47 20.18 -5.79
N SER A 287 11.27 20.64 -6.15
CA SER A 287 11.04 21.97 -6.74
C SER A 287 10.25 22.93 -5.87
N GLU A 288 9.67 22.47 -4.76
CA GLU A 288 8.84 23.30 -3.86
C GLU A 288 9.58 24.48 -3.22
N GLY A 289 10.92 24.46 -3.17
CA GLY A 289 11.76 25.62 -2.79
C GLY A 289 11.66 26.06 -1.32
N LYS A 290 10.84 25.41 -0.51
CA LYS A 290 10.56 25.75 0.90
C LYS A 290 11.41 24.92 1.89
N CYS A 291 12.69 24.75 1.57
CA CYS A 291 13.59 23.93 2.39
C CYS A 291 13.82 24.54 3.77
N ILE A 292 13.90 23.69 4.79
CA ILE A 292 14.21 24.10 6.16
C ILE A 292 15.73 23.96 6.44
N PRO A 293 16.32 24.87 7.23
CA PRO A 293 17.73 24.77 7.59
C PRO A 293 18.01 23.52 8.43
N ALA A 294 19.29 23.16 8.57
CA ALA A 294 19.70 22.11 9.48
C ALA A 294 19.44 22.49 10.95
N PRO A 295 19.09 21.52 11.81
CA PRO A 295 18.87 21.75 13.23
C PRO A 295 20.15 22.24 13.88
N ALA A 296 20.03 23.26 14.72
CA ALA A 296 21.16 23.84 15.43
C ALA A 296 21.60 22.99 16.63
N SER A 297 20.74 22.08 17.11
CA SER A 297 21.05 21.17 18.20
C SER A 297 20.32 19.83 18.09
N ASP A 298 20.80 18.81 18.81
CA ASP A 298 20.16 17.50 18.90
C ASP A 298 18.85 17.51 19.72
N LYS A 299 18.50 18.65 20.33
CA LYS A 299 17.23 18.83 21.05
C LYS A 299 16.14 19.43 20.16
N GLU A 300 16.49 19.89 18.97
CA GLU A 300 15.56 20.54 18.07
C GLU A 300 14.71 19.51 17.34
N ARG A 301 13.40 19.73 17.38
CA ARG A 301 12.41 18.87 16.74
C ARG A 301 11.93 19.53 15.46
N ILE A 302 11.70 18.74 14.41
CA ILE A 302 11.13 19.26 13.17
C ILE A 302 9.73 19.84 13.46
N THR A 303 9.49 21.04 12.94
CA THR A 303 8.22 21.75 13.06
C THR A 303 7.74 22.18 11.70
N TRP A 304 6.42 22.22 11.54
CA TRP A 304 5.78 22.73 10.34
C TRP A 304 5.17 24.10 10.62
N THR A 305 5.30 24.99 9.65
CA THR A 305 4.69 26.33 9.60
C THR A 305 3.95 26.48 8.25
N PRO A 306 3.07 27.48 8.08
CA PRO A 306 2.40 27.70 6.78
C PRO A 306 3.35 27.89 5.58
N ASP A 307 4.58 28.37 5.84
CA ASP A 307 5.62 28.53 4.83
C ASP A 307 6.49 27.28 4.63
N SER A 308 6.26 26.23 5.42
CA SER A 308 6.97 24.96 5.30
C SER A 308 6.52 24.15 4.09
N SER A 309 7.41 23.25 3.70
CA SER A 309 7.28 22.37 2.56
C SER A 309 6.34 21.19 2.81
N LEU A 310 5.83 20.54 1.75
CA LEU A 310 5.13 19.26 1.87
C LEU A 310 6.06 18.18 2.45
N PHE A 311 7.34 18.19 2.09
CA PHE A 311 8.30 17.24 2.67
C PHE A 311 8.45 17.42 4.18
N THR A 312 8.49 18.67 4.65
CA THR A 312 8.49 18.99 6.09
C THR A 312 7.25 18.39 6.77
N ALA A 313 6.07 18.56 6.16
CA ALA A 313 4.82 18.00 6.68
C ALA A 313 4.86 16.47 6.74
N LEU A 314 5.37 15.80 5.69
CA LEU A 314 5.53 14.33 5.67
C LEU A 314 6.41 13.82 6.81
N LEU A 315 7.55 14.47 7.06
CA LEU A 315 8.44 14.09 8.16
C LEU A 315 7.83 14.36 9.53
N VAL A 316 7.09 15.47 9.69
CA VAL A 316 6.34 15.78 10.91
C VAL A 316 5.30 14.71 11.21
N VAL A 317 4.51 14.28 10.21
CA VAL A 317 3.51 13.22 10.42
C VAL A 317 4.18 11.86 10.66
N PHE A 318 5.27 11.54 9.95
CA PHE A 318 6.02 10.30 10.14
C PHE A 318 6.56 10.17 11.57
N GLU A 319 7.06 11.28 12.14
CA GLU A 319 7.56 11.31 13.51
C GLU A 319 6.42 11.22 14.53
N ARG A 320 5.31 11.94 14.33
CA ARG A 320 4.27 12.19 15.34
C ARG A 320 3.07 11.24 15.30
N ASN A 321 2.74 10.67 14.14
CA ASN A 321 1.51 9.90 13.94
C ASN A 321 1.81 8.41 13.80
N GLU A 322 1.82 7.71 14.93
CA GLU A 322 2.12 6.28 15.01
C GLU A 322 1.20 5.40 14.14
N PRO A 323 -0.14 5.55 14.14
CA PRO A 323 -1.02 4.75 13.28
C PRO A 323 -0.71 4.85 11.77
N LEU A 324 -0.15 5.98 11.31
CA LEU A 324 0.19 6.20 9.90
C LEU A 324 1.66 5.90 9.58
N ARG A 325 2.49 5.59 10.59
CA ARG A 325 3.95 5.47 10.42
C ARG A 325 4.36 4.41 9.40
N ILE A 326 3.72 3.25 9.41
CA ILE A 326 4.02 2.17 8.44
C ILE A 326 3.69 2.61 7.01
N GLN A 327 2.57 3.30 6.81
CA GLN A 327 2.20 3.81 5.49
C GLN A 327 3.18 4.89 5.02
N LEU A 328 3.57 5.80 5.91
CA LEU A 328 4.55 6.85 5.60
C LEU A 328 5.95 6.28 5.38
N PHE A 329 6.36 5.25 6.13
CA PHE A 329 7.61 4.53 5.90
C PHE A 329 7.66 3.98 4.47
N ASN A 330 6.61 3.27 4.03
CA ASN A 330 6.54 2.73 2.68
C ASN A 330 6.55 3.83 1.62
N LEU A 331 5.79 4.93 1.84
CA LEU A 331 5.80 6.09 0.97
C LEU A 331 7.21 6.69 0.83
N LEU A 332 7.87 6.97 1.96
CA LEU A 332 9.22 7.53 2.00
C LEU A 332 10.23 6.61 1.33
N ARG A 333 10.15 5.29 1.57
CA ARG A 333 11.03 4.31 0.94
C ARG A 333 10.90 4.33 -0.59
N GLU A 334 9.70 4.41 -1.14
CA GLU A 334 9.49 4.51 -2.58
C GLU A 334 9.94 5.86 -3.16
N ILE A 335 9.74 6.97 -2.43
CA ILE A 335 10.25 8.29 -2.85
C ILE A 335 11.79 8.27 -2.87
N PHE A 336 12.42 7.64 -1.87
CA PHE A 336 13.87 7.52 -1.76
C PHE A 336 14.45 6.55 -2.79
N ARG A 337 13.65 5.71 -3.44
CA ARG A 337 14.15 4.76 -4.43
C ARG A 337 14.62 5.46 -5.72
N VAL A 338 15.88 5.88 -5.72
CA VAL A 338 16.57 6.48 -6.86
C VAL A 338 17.62 5.49 -7.39
N PRO A 339 17.64 5.19 -8.71
CA PRO A 339 18.64 4.29 -9.28
C PRO A 339 20.08 4.75 -9.03
N LEU A 340 20.96 3.80 -8.67
CA LEU A 340 22.40 4.05 -8.48
C LEU A 340 23.03 4.67 -9.73
N GLY A 341 23.85 5.70 -9.53
CA GLY A 341 24.58 6.39 -10.60
C GLY A 341 23.81 7.48 -11.33
N GLN A 342 22.54 7.74 -10.97
CA GLN A 342 21.81 8.91 -11.47
C GLN A 342 21.89 10.07 -10.48
N ASP A 343 22.23 11.24 -11.00
CA ASP A 343 22.14 12.48 -10.22
C ASP A 343 20.69 12.97 -10.25
N ASP A 344 20.01 12.84 -9.11
CA ASP A 344 18.60 13.16 -8.97
C ASP A 344 18.41 14.47 -8.18
N LYS A 345 17.59 15.38 -8.72
CA LYS A 345 17.29 16.68 -8.12
C LYS A 345 16.69 16.56 -6.71
N PHE A 346 15.92 15.52 -6.45
CA PHE A 346 15.40 15.27 -5.12
C PHE A 346 16.51 14.91 -4.14
N LEU A 347 17.48 14.09 -4.51
CA LEU A 347 18.59 13.78 -3.60
C LEU A 347 19.46 15.01 -3.30
N SER A 348 19.59 15.95 -4.24
CA SER A 348 20.25 17.25 -3.99
C SER A 348 19.51 18.16 -3.00
N VAL A 349 18.20 17.92 -2.80
CA VAL A 349 17.38 18.63 -1.83
C VAL A 349 17.29 17.86 -0.51
N PHE A 350 17.09 16.55 -0.58
CA PHE A 350 16.90 15.65 0.56
C PHE A 350 18.11 15.63 1.51
N TYR A 351 19.30 15.33 0.99
CA TYR A 351 20.48 15.14 1.84
C TYR A 351 20.91 16.42 2.58
N PRO A 352 21.00 17.59 1.92
CA PRO A 352 21.44 18.82 2.61
C PRO A 352 20.38 19.44 3.53
N ASN A 353 19.08 19.22 3.29
CA ASN A 353 18.01 19.95 3.96
C ASN A 353 17.11 19.11 4.88
N TYR A 354 17.03 17.79 4.68
CA TYR A 354 16.02 16.95 5.36
C TYR A 354 16.60 15.71 6.05
N MET A 355 17.71 15.14 5.56
CA MET A 355 18.28 13.91 6.13
C MET A 355 18.66 14.07 7.60
N HIS A 356 19.21 15.22 8.00
CA HIS A 356 19.51 15.50 9.41
C HIS A 356 18.26 15.56 10.29
N TRP A 357 17.11 15.99 9.75
CA TRP A 357 15.85 16.04 10.50
C TRP A 357 15.29 14.64 10.67
N LEU A 358 15.37 13.81 9.63
CA LEU A 358 14.98 12.40 9.70
C LEU A 358 15.79 11.63 10.76
N LEU A 359 17.07 11.96 10.93
CA LEU A 359 17.96 11.32 11.90
C LEU A 359 17.85 11.88 13.33
N GLN A 360 17.19 13.02 13.54
CA GLN A 360 17.10 13.65 14.87
C GLN A 360 16.60 12.69 15.97
N PRO A 361 15.56 11.85 15.74
CA PRO A 361 15.10 10.90 16.75
C PRO A 361 16.14 9.82 17.13
N LEU A 362 17.18 9.56 16.32
CA LEU A 362 18.28 8.67 16.72
C LEU A 362 19.25 9.33 17.71
N LYS A 363 19.32 10.67 17.70
CA LYS A 363 20.19 11.48 18.57
C LYS A 363 19.59 11.66 19.96
N ASN A 364 18.28 11.87 20.03
CA ASN A 364 17.59 12.21 21.27
C ASN A 364 16.36 11.33 21.49
N ASN A 365 16.40 10.56 22.57
CA ASN A 365 15.32 9.64 22.95
C ASN A 365 14.12 10.35 23.61
N ALA A 366 14.19 11.66 23.87
CA ALA A 366 13.16 12.38 24.63
C ALA A 366 12.03 12.97 23.77
N PHE A 367 11.99 12.70 22.44
CA PHE A 367 10.97 13.27 21.55
C PHE A 367 9.61 12.59 21.67
N VAL A 368 9.58 11.30 21.98
CA VAL A 368 8.36 10.52 22.22
C VAL A 368 8.43 10.00 23.66
N PRO A 369 7.47 10.37 24.53
CA PRO A 369 7.50 9.94 25.94
C PRO A 369 7.35 8.43 26.14
N ASP A 370 6.61 7.77 25.26
CA ASP A 370 6.45 6.32 25.29
C ASP A 370 7.68 5.63 24.69
N GLU A 371 8.34 4.79 25.50
CA GLU A 371 9.57 4.11 25.09
C GLU A 371 9.35 3.17 23.90
N SER A 372 8.22 2.44 23.87
CA SER A 372 7.91 1.51 22.78
C SER A 372 7.73 2.25 21.46
N ALA A 373 6.91 3.30 21.44
CA ALA A 373 6.66 4.11 20.26
C ALA A 373 7.92 4.87 19.80
N MET A 374 8.79 5.28 20.72
CA MET A 374 10.10 5.83 20.38
C MET A 374 10.98 4.77 19.71
N PHE A 375 10.96 3.54 20.22
CA PHE A 375 11.69 2.44 19.60
C PHE A 375 11.21 2.19 18.17
N ASP A 376 9.90 2.06 17.96
CA ASP A 376 9.34 1.81 16.62
C ASP A 376 9.68 2.92 15.61
N LEU A 377 9.74 4.18 16.07
CA LEU A 377 10.18 5.31 15.26
C LEU A 377 11.66 5.19 14.88
N GLN A 378 12.54 4.94 15.85
CA GLN A 378 13.97 4.76 15.60
C GLN A 378 14.26 3.56 14.70
N ASP A 379 13.50 2.47 14.86
CA ASP A 379 13.57 1.28 14.01
C ASP A 379 13.27 1.63 12.56
N SER A 380 12.16 2.33 12.32
CA SER A 380 11.74 2.79 11.00
C SER A 380 12.78 3.71 10.34
N ILE A 381 13.39 4.61 11.12
CA ILE A 381 14.45 5.51 10.64
C ILE A 381 15.71 4.72 10.28
N MET A 382 16.10 3.75 11.11
CA MET A 382 17.27 2.91 10.84
C MET A 382 17.07 2.05 9.60
N GLU A 383 15.86 1.56 9.36
CA GLU A 383 15.53 0.82 8.13
C GLU A 383 15.57 1.73 6.89
N LEU A 384 15.07 2.97 6.97
CA LEU A 384 15.24 3.96 5.88
C LEU A 384 16.71 4.29 5.62
N LEU A 385 17.53 4.44 6.67
CA LEU A 385 18.97 4.68 6.54
C LEU A 385 19.68 3.47 5.92
N THR A 386 19.31 2.26 6.31
CA THR A 386 19.79 1.00 5.72
C THR A 386 19.47 0.97 4.22
N PHE A 387 18.22 1.26 3.86
CA PHE A 387 17.81 1.36 2.46
C PHE A 387 18.63 2.42 1.68
N CYS A 388 18.81 3.62 2.24
CA CYS A 388 19.64 4.66 1.61
C CYS A 388 21.10 4.21 1.43
N THR A 389 21.64 3.44 2.39
CA THR A 389 22.99 2.90 2.34
C THR A 389 23.16 1.89 1.22
N GLU A 390 22.15 1.07 0.94
CA GLU A 390 22.18 0.12 -0.18
C GLU A 390 21.97 0.79 -1.55
N ASN A 391 21.15 1.85 -1.61
CA ASN A 391 20.60 2.34 -2.88
C ASN A 391 21.15 3.70 -3.34
N HIS A 392 21.81 4.49 -2.49
CA HIS A 392 22.31 5.82 -2.88
C HIS A 392 23.83 5.84 -3.09
N GLY A 393 24.30 6.60 -4.07
CA GLY A 393 25.73 6.78 -4.39
C GLY A 393 26.49 7.64 -3.36
N TYR A 394 27.41 8.49 -3.83
CA TYR A 394 28.33 9.29 -2.99
C TYR A 394 27.67 10.08 -1.85
N ARG A 395 26.42 10.54 -2.02
CA ARG A 395 25.70 11.34 -1.01
C ARG A 395 25.56 10.61 0.34
N VAL A 396 25.39 9.29 0.35
CA VAL A 396 25.32 8.53 1.60
C VAL A 396 26.68 8.42 2.28
N LYS A 397 27.78 8.33 1.51
CA LYS A 397 29.15 8.38 2.07
C LYS A 397 29.41 9.72 2.76
N TYR A 398 28.98 10.82 2.13
CA TYR A 398 29.11 12.16 2.71
C TYR A 398 28.32 12.33 4.02
N LEU A 399 27.14 11.72 4.11
CA LEU A 399 26.35 11.69 5.34
C LEU A 399 27.13 11.03 6.49
N PHE A 400 27.82 9.90 6.22
CA PHE A 400 28.57 9.15 7.23
C PHE A 400 29.74 9.98 7.80
N GLY A 401 30.37 10.82 6.99
CA GLY A 401 31.42 11.75 7.46
C GLY A 401 30.89 12.94 8.27
N ARG A 402 29.59 13.23 8.22
CA ARG A 402 28.99 14.43 8.86
C ARG A 402 28.06 14.13 10.02
N GLN A 403 27.59 12.90 10.16
CA GLN A 403 26.67 12.49 11.22
C GLN A 403 27.27 11.26 11.94
N PRO A 404 27.02 11.10 13.26
CA PRO A 404 27.56 9.99 14.04
C PRO A 404 26.77 8.68 13.78
N ILE A 405 26.76 8.24 12.53
CA ILE A 405 26.01 7.06 12.06
C ILE A 405 26.47 5.80 12.79
N ALA A 406 27.78 5.65 12.99
CA ALA A 406 28.34 4.53 13.72
C ALA A 406 27.83 4.45 15.16
N THR A 407 27.73 5.60 15.85
CA THR A 407 27.21 5.68 17.22
C THR A 407 25.75 5.22 17.29
N TYR A 408 24.93 5.53 16.28
CA TYR A 408 23.54 5.05 16.23
C TYR A 408 23.50 3.53 16.08
N ALA A 409 24.27 2.98 15.13
CA ALA A 409 24.35 1.54 14.90
C ALA A 409 24.88 0.80 16.14
N GLU A 410 25.94 1.29 16.76
CA GLU A 410 26.50 0.72 17.99
C GLU A 410 25.47 0.69 19.12
N LYS A 411 24.79 1.82 19.38
CA LYS A 411 23.74 1.91 20.42
C LYS A 411 22.64 0.87 20.19
N MET A 412 22.23 0.65 18.95
CA MET A 412 21.22 -0.34 18.60
C MET A 412 21.75 -1.78 18.72
N LEU A 413 22.99 -2.06 18.33
CA LEU A 413 23.63 -3.37 18.51
C LEU A 413 23.78 -3.75 19.98
N ARG A 414 23.95 -2.78 20.88
CA ARG A 414 24.03 -3.01 22.34
C ARG A 414 22.66 -3.03 23.03
N SER A 415 21.56 -2.85 22.30
CA SER A 415 20.21 -2.79 22.86
C SER A 415 19.78 -4.15 23.42
N THR A 416 18.95 -4.11 24.47
CA THR A 416 18.25 -5.32 24.96
C THR A 416 17.09 -5.73 24.04
N ASN A 417 16.62 -4.83 23.19
CA ASN A 417 15.58 -5.11 22.21
C ASN A 417 16.16 -5.86 21.01
N LYS A 418 15.75 -7.12 20.83
CA LYS A 418 16.25 -7.98 19.74
C LYS A 418 15.94 -7.44 18.35
N LEU A 419 14.86 -6.66 18.17
CA LEU A 419 14.51 -6.06 16.87
C LEU A 419 15.52 -4.97 16.48
N PHE A 420 15.92 -4.12 17.43
CA PHE A 420 16.99 -3.12 17.22
C PHE A 420 18.30 -3.76 16.82
N VAL A 421 18.67 -4.84 17.51
CA VAL A 421 19.88 -5.59 17.16
C VAL A 421 19.76 -6.13 15.74
N ILE A 422 18.63 -6.75 15.37
CA ILE A 422 18.41 -7.28 14.02
C ILE A 422 18.53 -6.16 12.96
N HIS A 423 17.91 -5.00 13.15
CA HIS A 423 17.97 -3.91 12.17
C HIS A 423 19.36 -3.27 12.10
N ALA A 424 20.08 -3.16 13.21
CA ALA A 424 21.47 -2.70 13.19
C ALA A 424 22.42 -3.71 12.51
N VAL A 425 22.19 -5.03 12.68
CA VAL A 425 22.92 -6.06 11.93
C VAL A 425 22.60 -5.99 10.44
N LYS A 426 21.33 -5.76 10.05
CA LYS A 426 20.95 -5.50 8.65
C LYS A 426 21.65 -4.26 8.08
N PHE A 427 21.88 -3.22 8.89
CA PHE A 427 22.66 -2.06 8.49
C PHE A 427 24.14 -2.38 8.27
N VAL A 428 24.76 -3.15 9.19
CA VAL A 428 26.15 -3.65 9.01
C VAL A 428 26.25 -4.45 7.72
N ARG A 429 25.26 -5.31 7.46
CA ARG A 429 25.14 -6.06 6.21
C ARG A 429 25.04 -5.14 4.99
N ALA A 430 24.18 -4.12 5.03
CA ALA A 430 24.04 -3.16 3.94
C ALA A 430 25.37 -2.48 3.61
N CYS A 431 26.16 -2.11 4.62
CA CYS A 431 27.52 -1.59 4.43
C CYS A 431 28.42 -2.63 3.74
N ALA A 432 28.40 -3.90 4.16
CA ALA A 432 29.22 -4.95 3.56
C ALA A 432 28.81 -5.27 2.11
N VAL A 433 27.51 -5.29 1.82
CA VAL A 433 26.93 -5.58 0.49
C VAL A 433 27.36 -4.58 -0.57
N ARG A 434 27.68 -3.34 -0.17
CA ARG A 434 28.24 -2.34 -1.08
C ARG A 434 29.55 -2.79 -1.71
N ALA A 435 30.34 -3.62 -1.01
CA ALA A 435 31.63 -4.11 -1.48
C ALA A 435 32.60 -2.99 -1.93
N GLU A 436 32.49 -1.81 -1.32
CA GLU A 436 33.36 -0.66 -1.55
C GLU A 436 34.30 -0.48 -0.34
N ALA A 437 35.53 -0.01 -0.58
CA ALA A 437 36.54 0.12 0.48
C ALA A 437 36.09 1.09 1.58
N PHE A 438 35.39 2.18 1.22
CA PHE A 438 34.82 3.13 2.17
C PHE A 438 33.98 2.46 3.27
N PHE A 439 33.02 1.61 2.91
CA PHE A 439 32.12 0.97 3.89
C PHE A 439 32.86 -0.08 4.72
N SER A 440 33.78 -0.84 4.12
CA SER A 440 34.62 -1.78 4.87
C SER A 440 35.48 -1.05 5.92
N ARG A 441 36.12 0.06 5.54
CA ARG A 441 36.89 0.91 6.46
C ARG A 441 35.99 1.49 7.55
N PHE A 442 34.81 2.00 7.20
CA PHE A 442 33.84 2.52 8.17
C PHE A 442 33.46 1.48 9.24
N LEU A 443 33.17 0.23 8.84
CA LEU A 443 32.82 -0.84 9.77
C LEU A 443 33.98 -1.20 10.70
N ILE A 444 35.21 -1.26 10.17
CA ILE A 444 36.44 -1.60 10.91
C ILE A 444 36.83 -0.48 11.87
N GLN A 445 36.93 0.76 11.39
CA GLN A 445 37.39 1.92 12.17
C GLN A 445 36.46 2.23 13.35
N ASN A 446 35.16 2.00 13.18
CA ASN A 446 34.18 2.20 14.24
C ASN A 446 33.89 0.93 15.06
N ASP A 447 34.66 -0.13 14.85
CA ASP A 447 34.59 -1.39 15.60
C ASP A 447 33.17 -2.00 15.72
N LEU A 448 32.36 -1.91 14.66
CA LEU A 448 30.95 -2.32 14.71
C LEU A 448 30.75 -3.84 14.80
N PHE A 449 31.77 -4.64 14.48
CA PHE A 449 31.74 -6.09 14.64
C PHE A 449 31.78 -6.53 16.11
N THR A 450 32.43 -5.77 16.99
CA THR A 450 32.50 -6.09 18.43
C THR A 450 31.11 -6.09 19.10
N PRO A 451 30.33 -4.99 19.07
CA PRO A 451 28.98 -5.00 19.64
C PRO A 451 28.04 -5.94 18.87
N MET A 452 28.28 -6.19 17.58
CA MET A 452 27.51 -7.18 16.83
C MET A 452 27.71 -8.61 17.36
N LEU A 453 28.96 -9.09 17.41
CA LEU A 453 29.26 -10.47 17.81
C LEU A 453 29.03 -10.71 19.31
N ALA A 454 29.04 -9.67 20.13
CA ALA A 454 28.65 -9.75 21.54
C ALA A 454 27.20 -10.24 21.75
N ASN A 455 26.36 -10.22 20.70
CA ASN A 455 25.01 -10.78 20.73
C ASN A 455 24.95 -12.30 20.47
N LEU A 456 26.08 -12.94 20.16
CA LEU A 456 26.19 -14.40 20.15
C LEU A 456 26.43 -14.92 21.56
N GLU A 457 25.68 -15.94 21.97
CA GLU A 457 25.84 -16.60 23.25
C GLU A 457 27.03 -17.57 23.20
N ILE A 458 27.96 -17.44 24.16
CA ILE A 458 29.11 -18.34 24.31
C ILE A 458 28.70 -19.61 25.06
N GLY A 459 29.14 -20.78 24.59
CA GLY A 459 28.83 -22.09 25.14
C GLY A 459 27.40 -22.55 24.91
N LYS A 460 26.65 -21.89 24.02
CA LYS A 460 25.23 -22.16 23.74
C LYS A 460 24.94 -22.13 22.25
N PRO A 461 23.94 -22.92 21.79
CA PRO A 461 23.58 -22.93 20.38
C PRO A 461 22.91 -21.61 19.97
N ASN A 462 23.53 -20.89 19.03
CA ASN A 462 23.07 -19.60 18.51
C ASN A 462 21.96 -19.75 17.44
N THR A 463 20.83 -20.37 17.80
CA THR A 463 19.72 -20.67 16.86
C THR A 463 18.65 -19.58 16.76
N GLY A 464 18.75 -18.53 17.59
CA GLY A 464 17.81 -17.41 17.56
C GLY A 464 17.91 -16.55 16.31
N ALA A 465 16.91 -15.70 16.07
CA ALA A 465 16.86 -14.81 14.92
C ALA A 465 18.07 -13.86 14.84
N VAL A 466 18.50 -13.30 15.98
CA VAL A 466 19.70 -12.43 16.06
C VAL A 466 20.95 -13.19 15.60
N GLY A 467 21.19 -14.38 16.15
CA GLY A 467 22.33 -15.23 15.75
C GLY A 467 22.28 -15.59 14.27
N SER A 468 21.11 -15.93 13.75
CA SER A 468 20.91 -16.29 12.34
C SER A 468 21.25 -15.14 11.40
N VAL A 469 20.83 -13.90 11.71
CA VAL A 469 21.15 -12.72 10.89
C VAL A 469 22.65 -12.38 10.98
N ILE A 470 23.27 -12.47 12.17
CA ILE A 470 24.72 -12.28 12.32
C ILE A 470 25.51 -13.27 11.46
N LEU A 471 25.11 -14.55 11.49
CA LEU A 471 25.78 -15.60 10.71
C LEU A 471 25.60 -15.41 9.20
N GLU A 472 24.47 -14.85 8.76
CA GLU A 472 24.28 -14.49 7.36
C GLU A 472 25.25 -13.38 6.93
N VAL A 473 25.48 -12.35 7.76
CA VAL A 473 26.48 -11.30 7.48
C VAL A 473 27.89 -11.89 7.35
N LEU A 474 28.29 -12.72 8.31
CA LEU A 474 29.61 -13.37 8.29
C LEU A 474 29.77 -14.27 7.06
N SER A 475 28.74 -15.06 6.73
CA SER A 475 28.75 -15.91 5.54
C SER A 475 28.79 -15.09 4.25
N PHE A 476 28.12 -13.94 4.20
CA PHE A 476 28.16 -13.05 3.03
C PHE A 476 29.56 -12.47 2.82
N ILE A 477 30.20 -11.97 3.89
CA ILE A 477 31.56 -11.43 3.86
C ILE A 477 32.56 -12.49 3.37
N GLU A 478 32.45 -13.72 3.87
CA GLU A 478 33.27 -14.85 3.45
C GLU A 478 33.06 -15.19 1.97
N LYS A 479 31.81 -15.42 1.55
CA LYS A 479 31.48 -15.84 0.17
C LYS A 479 31.89 -14.81 -0.87
N THR A 480 31.73 -13.53 -0.54
CA THR A 480 32.08 -12.41 -1.42
C THR A 480 33.58 -12.09 -1.37
N ASN A 481 34.31 -12.67 -0.41
CA ASN A 481 35.73 -12.43 -0.14
C ASN A 481 36.08 -10.95 0.02
N LEU A 482 35.39 -10.27 0.94
CA LEU A 482 35.72 -8.88 1.29
C LEU A 482 37.00 -8.87 2.14
N THR A 483 38.16 -8.85 1.48
CA THR A 483 39.48 -9.15 2.06
C THR A 483 39.79 -8.40 3.35
N SER A 484 39.56 -7.09 3.40
CA SER A 484 39.78 -6.26 4.60
C SER A 484 38.88 -6.66 5.78
N LEU A 485 37.63 -7.03 5.51
CA LEU A 485 36.70 -7.49 6.53
C LEU A 485 37.03 -8.93 6.98
N VAL A 486 37.41 -9.80 6.05
CA VAL A 486 37.88 -11.16 6.37
C VAL A 486 39.10 -11.12 7.29
N GLU A 487 40.10 -10.29 6.95
CA GLU A 487 41.29 -10.06 7.77
C GLU A 487 40.92 -9.58 9.18
N HIS A 488 40.11 -8.52 9.26
CA HIS A 488 39.69 -7.97 10.54
C HIS A 488 38.91 -8.99 11.38
N ILE A 489 37.99 -9.74 10.77
CA ILE A 489 37.16 -10.71 11.49
C ILE A 489 38.01 -11.87 12.01
N TYR A 490 38.91 -12.40 11.17
CA TYR A 490 39.79 -13.50 11.55
C TYR A 490 40.72 -13.10 12.69
N THR A 491 41.47 -12.00 12.52
CA THR A 491 42.48 -11.56 13.50
C THR A 491 41.88 -11.22 14.86
N LYS A 492 40.70 -10.59 14.90
CA LYS A 492 40.11 -10.10 16.14
C LYS A 492 39.15 -11.08 16.83
N PHE A 493 38.38 -11.87 16.08
CA PHE A 493 37.24 -12.61 16.63
C PHE A 493 37.31 -14.13 16.48
N TYR A 494 38.21 -14.67 15.64
CA TYR A 494 38.25 -16.10 15.36
C TYR A 494 38.40 -16.96 16.62
N GLU A 495 39.41 -16.67 17.46
CA GLU A 495 39.68 -17.48 18.65
C GLU A 495 38.51 -17.52 19.64
N THR A 496 37.78 -16.41 19.75
CA THR A 496 36.64 -16.28 20.67
C THR A 496 35.40 -17.03 20.17
N TYR A 497 35.10 -16.98 18.86
CA TYR A 497 33.81 -17.45 18.33
C TYR A 497 33.89 -18.71 17.46
N LYS A 498 35.09 -19.24 17.17
CA LYS A 498 35.25 -20.48 16.37
C LYS A 498 34.49 -21.68 16.93
N ALA A 499 34.37 -21.80 18.26
CA ALA A 499 33.64 -22.90 18.90
C ALA A 499 32.11 -22.73 18.78
N GLU A 500 31.63 -21.49 18.76
CA GLU A 500 30.20 -21.16 18.76
C GLU A 500 29.58 -21.33 17.38
N CYS A 501 30.34 -21.01 16.33
CA CYS A 501 29.88 -21.09 14.94
C CYS A 501 30.96 -21.71 14.02
N PRO A 502 31.31 -23.00 14.20
CA PRO A 502 32.48 -23.60 13.56
C PRO A 502 32.45 -23.51 12.03
N LEU A 503 31.30 -23.76 11.41
CA LEU A 503 31.18 -23.79 9.96
C LEU A 503 31.56 -22.45 9.30
N VAL A 504 31.12 -21.33 9.90
CA VAL A 504 31.35 -20.00 9.32
C VAL A 504 32.77 -19.52 9.61
N PHE A 505 33.28 -19.76 10.82
CA PHE A 505 34.63 -19.30 11.18
C PHE A 505 35.74 -20.14 10.53
N GLU A 506 35.55 -21.45 10.31
CA GLU A 506 36.51 -22.25 9.53
C GLU A 506 36.52 -21.83 8.04
N ALA A 507 35.36 -21.43 7.50
CA ALA A 507 35.28 -20.86 6.15
C ALA A 507 36.02 -19.51 6.07
N ILE A 508 35.84 -18.63 7.06
CA ILE A 508 36.58 -17.36 7.18
C ILE A 508 38.08 -17.60 7.27
N ARG A 509 38.53 -18.57 8.08
CA ARG A 509 39.95 -18.95 8.17
C ARG A 509 40.49 -19.42 6.83
N THR A 510 39.77 -20.28 6.14
CA THR A 510 40.19 -20.78 4.81
C THR A 510 40.34 -19.63 3.80
N ARG A 511 39.46 -18.62 3.86
CA ARG A 511 39.59 -17.40 3.04
C ARG A 511 40.78 -16.54 3.45
N HIS A 512 41.00 -16.37 4.75
CA HIS A 512 42.14 -15.63 5.29
C HIS A 512 43.48 -16.25 4.86
N ASP A 513 43.65 -17.55 5.08
CA ASP A 513 44.85 -18.31 4.69
C ASP A 513 45.06 -18.25 3.16
N GLY A 514 43.98 -18.27 2.37
CA GLY A 514 44.03 -18.13 0.91
C GLY A 514 44.41 -16.73 0.43
N ASN A 515 43.98 -15.67 1.13
CA ASN A 515 44.34 -14.29 0.80
C ASN A 515 45.80 -14.00 1.17
N THR A 516 46.26 -14.47 2.33
CA THR A 516 47.64 -14.31 2.80
C THR A 516 48.64 -15.17 2.01
N GLY A 517 48.26 -16.39 1.60
CA GLY A 517 49.09 -17.25 0.75
C GLY A 517 49.21 -16.82 -0.72
N SER A 518 48.43 -15.82 -1.16
CA SER A 518 48.44 -15.31 -2.54
C SER A 518 49.45 -14.18 -2.79
N GLU A 519 49.99 -13.56 -1.74
CA GLU A 519 51.00 -12.50 -1.87
C GLU A 519 52.43 -13.06 -2.12
N ASP A 520 52.64 -14.36 -1.93
CA ASP A 520 53.97 -15.01 -2.00
C ASP A 520 54.23 -15.85 -3.28
N VAL A 521 53.34 -15.84 -4.29
CA VAL A 521 53.54 -16.65 -5.51
C VAL A 521 53.35 -15.85 -6.80
N ASP A 522 54.44 -15.82 -7.56
CA ASP A 522 54.62 -15.24 -8.90
C ASP A 522 53.45 -15.43 -9.90
N MET A 523 53.32 -14.43 -10.75
CA MET A 523 52.51 -14.36 -11.97
C MET A 523 52.49 -15.67 -12.77
N SER A 524 51.37 -16.40 -12.79
CA SER A 524 50.80 -16.99 -14.03
C SER A 524 49.41 -17.64 -13.85
N SER A 525 48.66 -17.56 -14.93
CA SER A 525 47.41 -18.26 -15.27
C SER A 525 46.11 -17.63 -14.77
N ALA A 526 45.38 -17.14 -15.77
CA ALA A 526 44.06 -16.58 -15.70
C ALA A 526 43.01 -17.69 -15.54
N ASP A 527 42.06 -17.49 -14.64
CA ASP A 527 40.67 -17.89 -14.90
C ASP A 527 39.70 -16.99 -14.13
N ALA A 528 39.20 -15.96 -14.82
CA ALA A 528 38.29 -14.96 -14.27
C ALA A 528 36.85 -15.33 -14.61
N ASN A 529 36.15 -16.03 -13.69
CA ASN A 529 34.70 -16.12 -13.75
C ASN A 529 34.08 -14.80 -13.26
N LYS A 530 33.84 -13.89 -14.22
CA LYS A 530 33.07 -12.66 -14.03
C LYS A 530 31.62 -12.98 -13.72
N VAL A 531 31.19 -12.70 -12.48
CA VAL A 531 29.80 -12.28 -12.24
C VAL A 531 29.72 -10.80 -12.61
N GLN A 532 28.98 -10.52 -13.68
CA GLN A 532 28.86 -9.19 -14.26
C GLN A 532 27.83 -8.37 -13.48
N PHE A 533 28.30 -7.48 -12.60
CA PHE A 533 27.53 -6.33 -12.12
C PHE A 533 28.00 -5.06 -12.84
N VAL A 534 27.02 -4.20 -13.18
CA VAL A 534 27.18 -2.97 -13.95
C VAL A 534 28.08 -2.02 -13.18
N ARG A 535 29.34 -1.92 -13.61
CA ARG A 535 30.30 -0.91 -13.17
C ARG A 535 29.80 0.46 -13.68
N ALA A 536 29.12 1.22 -12.82
CA ALA A 536 28.88 2.63 -13.08
C ALA A 536 30.16 3.40 -12.72
N GLY A 537 30.87 3.90 -13.76
CA GLY A 537 31.77 5.05 -13.72
C GLY A 537 32.98 5.04 -12.77
N SER A 538 34.18 4.96 -13.33
CA SER A 538 35.49 5.11 -12.67
C SER A 538 35.79 6.56 -12.24
N ILE A 539 35.13 7.05 -11.19
CA ILE A 539 35.39 8.37 -10.56
C ILE A 539 35.77 8.24 -9.06
N ASP A 540 35.63 7.06 -8.44
CA ASP A 540 35.70 6.87 -6.98
C ASP A 540 37.13 6.99 -6.39
N ASP A 541 38.19 6.71 -7.17
CA ASP A 541 39.57 6.63 -6.64
C ASP A 541 40.13 8.00 -6.18
N GLU A 542 39.68 9.13 -6.77
CA GLU A 542 40.09 10.48 -6.33
C GLU A 542 39.23 10.99 -5.15
N GLU A 543 37.98 10.52 -5.00
CA GLU A 543 37.10 10.89 -3.88
C GLU A 543 37.45 10.16 -2.57
N GLU A 544 38.00 8.94 -2.63
CA GLU A 544 38.40 8.20 -1.42
C GLU A 544 39.50 8.90 -0.60
N LEU A 545 40.39 9.66 -1.27
CA LEU A 545 41.48 10.43 -0.63
C LEU A 545 40.98 11.59 0.25
N TYR A 546 39.75 12.05 0.07
CA TYR A 546 39.15 13.13 0.87
C TYR A 546 38.78 12.65 2.29
N PHE A 547 38.41 11.38 2.47
CA PHE A 547 37.89 10.85 3.73
C PHE A 547 38.96 10.34 4.72
N GLU A 548 40.21 10.23 4.29
CA GLU A 548 41.29 9.65 5.10
C GLU A 548 41.86 10.59 6.19
N LYS A 549 41.43 11.86 6.24
CA LYS A 549 42.13 12.89 7.04
C LYS A 549 41.59 13.19 8.46
N ASP A 550 40.40 12.71 8.86
CA ASP A 550 39.67 13.33 10.00
C ASP A 550 39.33 12.43 11.23
N THR A 551 40.01 11.30 11.49
CA THR A 551 39.66 10.43 12.66
C THR A 551 40.77 10.35 13.72
N GLU A 552 40.65 11.12 14.82
CA GLU A 552 41.31 10.85 16.12
C GLU A 552 40.26 10.44 17.18
N PRO A 553 40.51 9.44 18.04
CA PRO A 553 39.52 8.94 19.01
C PRO A 553 39.70 9.52 20.42
N THR A 554 38.59 9.79 21.13
CA THR A 554 38.57 10.08 22.58
C THR A 554 37.79 9.02 23.35
N GLU A 555 38.34 8.67 24.52
CA GLU A 555 38.06 7.50 25.34
C GLU A 555 36.72 7.47 26.13
N SER A 556 36.45 6.24 26.56
CA SER A 556 35.31 5.58 27.21
C SER A 556 34.69 6.17 28.49
N SER A 557 33.43 5.77 28.75
CA SER A 557 32.74 5.80 30.05
C SER A 557 32.44 4.38 30.57
N PRO A 558 32.27 4.17 31.90
CA PRO A 558 32.15 2.83 32.50
C PRO A 558 30.70 2.32 32.70
N GLU A 559 30.58 1.00 32.79
CA GLU A 559 29.39 0.13 32.91
C GLU A 559 28.69 0.19 34.28
N PHE A 560 27.37 -0.15 34.36
CA PHE A 560 26.79 -0.91 35.48
C PHE A 560 25.43 -1.61 35.13
N THR A 561 25.46 -2.95 35.24
CA THR A 561 24.48 -3.95 35.74
C THR A 561 22.97 -3.92 35.43
N LYS A 562 22.50 -5.05 34.87
CA LYS A 562 21.10 -5.53 34.74
C LYS A 562 20.60 -6.25 36.00
N ASN A 563 19.27 -6.22 36.21
CA ASN A 563 18.51 -7.31 36.86
C ASN A 563 17.02 -7.31 36.44
N GLY A 564 16.49 -8.49 36.10
CA GLY A 564 15.15 -8.93 36.54
C GLY A 564 13.92 -8.85 35.61
N LEU A 565 13.75 -9.88 34.75
CA LEU A 565 12.53 -10.68 34.45
C LEU A 565 11.10 -10.08 34.57
N SER A 566 10.28 -10.21 33.50
CA SER A 566 9.13 -11.15 33.46
C SER A 566 8.31 -11.04 32.16
N GLU A 567 7.90 -12.19 31.63
CA GLU A 567 7.03 -12.38 30.46
C GLU A 567 5.56 -12.14 30.83
N VAL A 568 4.79 -11.48 29.95
CA VAL A 568 3.34 -11.68 29.83
C VAL A 568 2.94 -11.55 28.36
N GLY A 569 2.32 -12.61 27.84
CA GLY A 569 1.81 -12.68 26.48
C GLY A 569 0.47 -11.99 26.28
N THR A 570 0.23 -11.59 25.04
CA THR A 570 -1.07 -11.25 24.44
C THR A 570 -0.96 -11.67 22.96
N GLY A 571 -1.79 -12.54 22.40
CA GLY A 571 -3.23 -12.38 22.26
C GLY A 571 -3.55 -11.63 20.95
N LEU A 572 -3.12 -12.17 19.80
CA LEU A 572 -3.38 -11.62 18.47
C LEU A 572 -4.85 -11.84 18.10
N ASP A 573 -5.65 -10.77 18.20
CA ASP A 573 -7.05 -10.73 17.79
C ASP A 573 -7.14 -10.49 16.26
N LEU A 574 -7.79 -11.42 15.56
CA LEU A 574 -7.88 -11.54 14.10
C LEU A 574 -8.94 -10.60 13.49
N ARG A 575 -8.93 -9.32 13.90
CA ARG A 575 -9.74 -8.25 13.29
C ARG A 575 -9.01 -7.43 12.22
N SER A 576 -7.87 -7.93 11.74
CA SER A 576 -6.91 -7.16 10.92
C SER A 576 -6.95 -7.45 9.41
N ILE A 577 -8.02 -8.04 8.86
CA ILE A 577 -8.08 -8.45 7.44
C ILE A 577 -9.39 -7.98 6.74
N GLU A 578 -9.90 -6.78 7.05
CA GLU A 578 -11.14 -6.28 6.42
C GLU A 578 -11.04 -4.91 5.71
N LEU A 579 -9.84 -4.35 5.50
CA LEU A 579 -9.71 -2.92 5.16
C LEU A 579 -9.18 -2.57 3.75
N ILE A 580 -9.35 -3.43 2.74
CA ILE A 580 -8.72 -3.19 1.41
C ILE A 580 -9.69 -2.99 0.22
N LEU A 581 -11.01 -3.06 0.37
CA LEU A 581 -11.95 -2.85 -0.77
C LEU A 581 -13.08 -1.88 -0.46
N THR A 582 -12.71 -0.63 -0.16
CA THR A 582 -13.67 0.45 0.07
C THR A 582 -13.14 1.70 -0.63
N HIS A 583 -13.92 2.27 -1.57
CA HIS A 583 -13.85 3.65 -2.10
C HIS A 583 -14.06 3.76 -3.62
N TRP A 584 -15.20 3.27 -4.09
CA TRP A 584 -16.19 4.07 -4.83
C TRP A 584 -17.58 3.60 -4.39
N SER A 585 -18.21 4.36 -3.52
CA SER A 585 -19.65 4.39 -3.23
C SER A 585 -19.78 5.39 -2.11
N TRP A 586 -20.27 6.57 -2.48
CA TRP A 586 -20.14 7.79 -1.70
C TRP A 586 -21.03 7.79 -0.45
N CYS A 587 -20.62 8.67 0.45
CA CYS A 587 -20.89 8.69 1.87
C CYS A 587 -22.38 8.62 2.29
N VAL A 588 -22.53 8.18 3.54
CA VAL A 588 -23.74 8.04 4.38
C VAL A 588 -24.46 6.69 4.31
N LEU A 589 -24.89 6.19 3.15
CA LEU A 589 -25.59 4.88 3.09
C LEU A 589 -24.69 3.71 3.52
N ARG A 590 -23.45 3.68 3.02
CA ARG A 590 -22.57 2.50 3.12
C ARG A 590 -22.14 2.14 4.54
N ARG A 591 -21.84 3.10 5.42
CA ARG A 591 -21.41 2.79 6.81
C ARG A 591 -22.55 2.24 7.65
N ARG A 592 -23.78 2.74 7.48
CA ARG A 592 -24.97 2.24 8.22
C ARG A 592 -25.48 0.92 7.66
N PHE A 593 -25.50 0.78 6.33
CA PHE A 593 -25.91 -0.45 5.63
C PHE A 593 -24.96 -1.62 5.91
N LEU A 594 -23.64 -1.44 5.73
CA LEU A 594 -22.66 -2.50 6.01
C LEU A 594 -22.60 -2.85 7.50
N ALA A 595 -22.71 -1.87 8.41
CA ALA A 595 -22.74 -2.16 9.84
C ALA A 595 -24.06 -2.82 10.29
N LYS A 596 -25.15 -2.69 9.54
CA LYS A 596 -26.42 -3.39 9.81
C LYS A 596 -26.33 -4.83 9.29
N ILE A 597 -25.86 -5.04 8.05
CA ILE A 597 -25.69 -6.37 7.46
C ILE A 597 -24.62 -7.20 8.20
N ALA A 598 -23.47 -6.62 8.56
CA ALA A 598 -22.40 -7.32 9.29
C ALA A 598 -22.75 -7.67 10.76
N ARG A 599 -23.87 -7.13 11.29
CA ARG A 599 -24.43 -7.54 12.58
C ARG A 599 -25.48 -8.66 12.45
N ASP A 600 -25.99 -8.85 11.24
CA ASP A 600 -27.13 -9.72 10.93
C ASP A 600 -26.73 -10.95 10.07
N GLN A 601 -25.51 -10.98 9.52
CA GLN A 601 -24.80 -12.16 9.00
C GLN A 601 -23.89 -12.74 10.09
#